data_AF-A0A661R3S5-F1
#
_entry.id   AF-A0A661R3S5-F1
#
_cell.length_a   1.000
_cell.length_b   1.000
_cell.length_c   1.000
_cell.angle_alpha   90.00
_cell.angle_beta   90.00
_cell.angle_gamma   90.00
#
_symmetry.space_group_name_H-M   'P 1'
#
loop_
_entity.id
_entity.type
_entity.pdbx_description
1 polymer ?
#
loop_
_entity_poly.entity_id
_entity_poly.type
_entity_poly.pdbx_seq_one_letter_code
_entity_poly.pdbx_strand_id
1 'polypeptide(L)' 'IRIGLGLTITALSKAADVSTKVISQTERMLNKPTQVTKHKIIKGLNAGISSGEKKWKYEDIFPDTDE' A
#
# COMPACT_ATOMS: atom_id res chain seq x y z
N ILE A 1 6.06 5.37 2.54
CA ILE A 1 6.04 3.95 2.98
C ILE A 1 6.79 3.05 2.00
N ARG A 2 6.26 2.77 0.80
CA ARG A 2 6.87 1.91 -0.23
C ARG A 2 8.37 2.15 -0.46
N ILE A 3 8.76 3.42 -0.65
CA ILE A 3 10.16 3.82 -0.89
C ILE A 3 11.07 3.47 0.29
N GLY A 4 10.57 3.62 1.53
CA GLY A 4 11.30 3.25 2.74
C GLY A 4 11.51 1.74 2.91
N LEU A 5 10.70 0.93 2.22
CA LEU A 5 10.86 -0.53 2.15
C LEU A 5 11.73 -0.96 0.95
N GLY A 6 12.31 -0.02 0.20
CA GLY A 6 13.08 -0.33 -1.02
C GLY A 6 12.24 -0.89 -2.18
N LEU A 7 10.91 -0.87 -2.08
CA LEU A 7 10.02 -1.41 -3.10
C LEU A 7 9.84 -0.41 -4.25
N THR A 8 9.92 -0.88 -5.50
CA THR A 8 9.52 -0.07 -6.66
C THR A 8 7.98 -0.06 -6.81
N ILE A 9 7.42 0.91 -7.54
CA ILE A 9 5.97 0.99 -7.74
C ILE A 9 5.45 -0.24 -8.48
N THR A 10 6.26 -0.77 -9.40
CA THR A 10 5.99 -1.99 -10.14
C THR A 10 6.04 -3.22 -9.24
N ALA A 11 7.00 -3.29 -8.31
CA ALA A 11 7.06 -4.38 -7.33
C ALA A 11 5.83 -4.40 -6.43
N LEU A 12 5.44 -3.23 -5.89
CA LEU A 12 4.22 -3.12 -5.08
C LEU A 12 2.97 -3.44 -5.91
N SER A 13 2.90 -2.97 -7.16
CA SER A 13 1.80 -3.26 -8.08
C SER A 13 1.59 -4.76 -8.28
N LYS A 14 2.68 -5.50 -8.52
CA LYS A 14 2.65 -6.96 -8.65
C LYS A 14 2.26 -7.65 -7.33
N ALA A 15 2.81 -7.21 -6.20
CA ALA A 15 2.53 -7.82 -4.90
C ALA A 15 1.09 -7.55 -4.40
N ALA A 16 0.57 -6.36 -4.69
CA ALA A 16 -0.78 -5.95 -4.30
C ALA A 16 -1.85 -6.39 -5.29
N ASP A 17 -1.49 -6.79 -6.52
CA ASP A 17 -2.45 -6.99 -7.62
C ASP A 17 -3.34 -5.73 -7.83
N VAL A 18 -2.65 -4.59 -7.95
CA VAL A 18 -3.23 -3.26 -8.16
C VAL A 18 -2.37 -2.53 -9.19
N SER A 19 -2.98 -1.79 -10.12
CA SER A 19 -2.21 -1.08 -11.16
C SER A 19 -1.27 -0.02 -10.57
N THR A 20 -0.12 0.19 -11.22
CA THR A 20 0.84 1.23 -10.85
C THR A 20 0.20 2.63 -10.83
N LYS A 21 -0.76 2.88 -11.73
CA LYS A 21 -1.55 4.12 -11.75
C LYS A 21 -2.35 4.32 -10.46
N VAL A 22 -3.10 3.30 -10.03
CA VAL A 22 -3.91 3.39 -8.79
C VAL A 22 -3.02 3.58 -7.58
N ILE A 23 -1.89 2.89 -7.50
CA ILE A 23 -0.90 3.09 -6.43
C ILE A 23 -0.36 4.52 -6.46
N SER A 24 0.05 5.02 -7.63
CA SER A 24 0.56 6.39 -7.78
C SER A 24 -0.46 7.44 -7.36
N GLN A 25 -1.72 7.27 -7.75
CA GLN A 25 -2.82 8.15 -7.35
C GLN A 25 -3.07 8.08 -5.84
N THR A 26 -3.00 6.89 -5.25
CA THR A 26 -3.17 6.68 -3.81
C THR A 26 -2.05 7.34 -3.02
N GLU A 27 -0.78 7.18 -3.44
CA GLU A 27 0.39 7.83 -2.83
C GLU A 27 0.30 9.36 -2.89
N ARG A 28 -0.37 9.91 -3.91
CA ARG A 28 -0.58 11.35 -4.12
C ARG A 28 -1.92 11.86 -3.56
N MET A 29 -2.69 11.02 -2.87
CA MET A 29 -4.04 11.33 -2.36
C MET A 29 -5.01 11.85 -3.44
N LEU A 30 -4.79 11.47 -4.71
CA LEU A 30 -5.60 11.91 -5.85
C LEU A 30 -6.87 11.07 -6.03
N ASN A 31 -6.97 9.94 -5.34
CA ASN A 31 -8.16 9.11 -5.30
C ASN A 31 -8.37 8.54 -3.90
N LYS A 32 -9.62 8.25 -3.56
CA LYS A 32 -9.97 7.41 -2.41
C LYS A 32 -10.16 5.97 -2.93
N PRO A 33 -9.16 5.08 -2.82
CA PRO A 33 -9.31 3.69 -3.23
C PRO A 33 -10.37 2.97 -2.39
N THR A 34 -11.02 1.96 -2.97
CA THR A 34 -12.01 1.14 -2.26
C THR A 34 -11.36 0.38 -1.10
N GLN A 35 -12.18 -0.06 -0.15
CA GLN A 35 -11.71 -0.88 0.97
C GLN A 35 -10.94 -2.13 0.51
N VAL A 36 -11.38 -2.78 -0.57
CA VAL A 36 -10.70 -3.93 -1.17
C VAL A 36 -9.32 -3.55 -1.70
N THR A 37 -9.21 -2.43 -2.42
CA THR A 37 -7.93 -1.93 -2.94
C THR A 37 -6.97 -1.53 -1.81
N LYS A 38 -7.47 -0.89 -0.75
CA LYS A 38 -6.67 -0.56 0.44
C LYS A 38 -6.07 -1.83 1.08
N HIS A 39 -6.88 -2.86 1.29
CA HIS A 39 -6.40 -4.15 1.81
C HIS A 39 -5.35 -4.82 0.91
N LYS A 40 -5.57 -4.79 -0.40
CA LYS A 40 -4.60 -5.28 -1.38
C LYS A 40 -3.24 -4.57 -1.28
N ILE A 41 -3.25 -3.23 -1.18
CA ILE A 41 -2.03 -2.43 -1.03
C ILE A 41 -1.30 -2.79 0.27
N ILE A 42 -2.00 -2.90 1.41
CA ILE A 42 -1.40 -3.29 2.69
C ILE A 42 -0.76 -4.69 2.59
N LYS A 43 -1.47 -5.64 1.99
CA LYS A 43 -0.94 -6.99 1.76
C LYS A 43 0.34 -6.96 0.92
N GLY A 44 0.35 -6.16 -0.15
CA GLY A 44 1.53 -5.99 -1.01
C GLY A 44 2.71 -5.33 -0.27
N LEU A 45 2.44 -4.34 0.58
CA LEU A 45 3.47 -3.72 1.42
C LEU A 45 4.06 -4.73 2.40
N ASN A 46 3.22 -5.52 3.06
CA ASN A 46 3.63 -6.55 4.02
C ASN A 46 4.37 -7.73 3.38
N ALA A 47 4.13 -8.02 2.11
CA ALA A 47 4.85 -9.05 1.38
C ALA A 47 6.31 -8.66 1.08
N GLY A 48 6.61 -7.36 1.03
CA GLY A 48 7.97 -6.86 0.84
C GLY A 48 8.76 -6.65 2.13
N ILE A 49 8.16 -6.90 3.30
CA ILE A 49 8.81 -6.77 4.60
C ILE A 49 9.64 -8.03 4.90
N SER A 50 10.85 -7.86 5.43
CA SER A 50 11.70 -8.99 5.81
C SER A 50 11.16 -9.72 7.05
N SER A 51 11.40 -11.02 7.12
CA SER A 51 10.91 -11.87 8.22
C SER A 51 11.51 -11.41 9.56
N GLY A 52 10.70 -10.76 10.40
CA GLY A 52 11.10 -10.20 11.70
C GLY A 52 10.70 -8.74 11.90
N GLU A 53 10.36 -8.02 10.84
CA GLU A 53 9.89 -6.64 10.92
C GLU A 53 8.38 -6.54 11.17
N LYS A 54 7.95 -5.46 11.84
CA LYS A 54 6.55 -5.21 12.16
C LYS A 54 5.74 -5.01 10.88
N LYS A 55 4.71 -5.83 10.68
CA LYS A 55 3.76 -5.68 9.57
C LYS A 55 2.95 -4.40 9.72
N TRP A 56 2.69 -3.73 8.61
CA TRP A 56 1.77 -2.61 8.51
C TRP A 56 0.34 -3.08 8.77
N LYS A 57 -0.35 -2.37 9.67
CA LYS A 57 -1.78 -2.51 9.85
C LYS A 57 -2.52 -1.52 8.97
N TYR A 58 -3.82 -1.73 8.83
CA TYR A 58 -4.67 -0.85 8.02
C TYR A 58 -4.62 0.59 8.52
N GLU A 59 -4.79 0.78 9.82
CA GLU A 59 -4.85 2.09 10.50
C GLU A 59 -3.53 2.87 10.37
N ASP A 60 -2.40 2.17 10.21
CA ASP A 60 -1.08 2.79 10.03
C ASP A 60 -0.91 3.44 8.65
N ILE A 61 -1.68 2.98 7.65
CA ILE A 61 -1.53 3.36 6.23
C ILE A 61 -2.70 4.20 5.75
N PHE A 62 -3.91 3.78 6.15
CA PHE A 62 -5.17 4.46 5.89
C PHE A 62 -5.81 4.73 7.25
N PRO A 63 -5.29 5.69 8.03
CA PRO A 63 -6.02 6.16 9.20
C PRO A 63 -7.39 6.61 8.69
N ASP A 64 -8.48 6.21 9.36
CA ASP A 64 -9.83 6.65 9.05
C ASP A 64 -9.92 8.17 9.34
N THR A 65 -9.35 8.98 8.46
CA THR A 65 -9.73 10.38 8.27
C THR A 65 -10.89 10.39 7.29
N ASP A 66 -12.01 9.82 7.72
CA ASP A 66 -13.32 10.20 7.22
C ASP A 66 -13.98 10.98 8.38
N GLU A 67 -13.72 12.30 8.41
CA GLU A 67 -14.76 13.27 8.72
C GLU A 67 -15.52 13.58 7.41
#